data_AF-A0A961F9U7-F1
#
_entry.id   AF-A0A961F9U7-F1
#
_cell.length_a   1.000
_cell.length_b   1.000
_cell.length_c   1.000
_cell.angle_alpha   90.00
_cell.angle_beta   90.00
_cell.angle_gamma   90.00
#
_symmetry.space_group_name_H-M   'P 1'
#
loop_
_entity.id
_entity.type
_entity.pdbx_description
1 polymer ?
#
loop_
_entity_poly.entity_id
_entity_poly.type
_entity_poly.pdbx_seq_one_letter_code
_entity_poly.pdbx_strand_id
1 'polypeptide(L)'
;MTTSPDFLNVSRRHFFRQSGVGLGAMALGGLLARDLPGATLPDPVLPRQPHFAPKAKHIIYLHMIGAPSQLDLFDHKPELNKRDGEICPPELLAGKRFAFIGGEMRLGGSPFSFARHVQSGAEFSELLPNLATVADDLCIIRTLNTNEINHAPAQMFLH
;
A
#
# COMPACT_ATOMS: atom_id res chain seq x y z
N MET A 1 -55.04 -1.34 27.28
CA MET A 1 -53.84 -1.47 28.14
C MET A 1 -53.07 -2.70 27.68
N THR A 2 -52.09 -2.52 26.80
CA THR A 2 -51.19 -3.59 26.34
C THR A 2 -49.89 -3.46 27.13
N THR A 3 -49.62 -4.44 27.99
CA THR A 3 -48.41 -4.52 28.82
C THR A 3 -47.17 -4.70 27.94
N SER A 4 -46.20 -3.81 28.09
CA SER A 4 -44.88 -3.91 27.43
C SER A 4 -44.19 -5.22 27.86
N PRO A 5 -43.60 -6.00 26.94
CA PRO A 5 -42.90 -7.23 27.31
C PRO A 5 -41.67 -6.92 28.18
N ASP A 6 -41.58 -7.60 29.33
CA ASP A 6 -40.49 -7.47 30.30
C ASP A 6 -39.24 -8.22 29.81
N PHE A 7 -38.35 -7.52 29.12
CA PHE A 7 -37.14 -8.07 28.51
C PHE A 7 -36.08 -8.52 29.54
N LEU A 8 -36.26 -8.22 30.84
CA LEU A 8 -35.34 -8.61 31.91
C LEU A 8 -35.45 -10.09 32.31
N ASN A 9 -36.53 -10.77 31.89
CA ASN A 9 -36.80 -12.18 32.20
C ASN A 9 -36.50 -13.15 31.04
N VAL A 10 -35.74 -12.71 30.02
CA VAL A 10 -35.30 -13.60 28.93
C VAL A 10 -34.12 -14.43 29.40
N SER A 11 -34.38 -15.67 29.84
CA SER A 11 -33.31 -16.61 30.18
C SER A 11 -32.46 -16.95 28.94
N ARG A 12 -31.16 -17.22 29.13
CA ARG A 12 -30.25 -17.69 28.04
C ARG A 12 -30.87 -18.85 27.25
N ARG A 13 -31.57 -19.76 27.92
CA ARG A 13 -32.26 -20.90 27.31
C ARG A 13 -33.41 -20.46 26.39
N HIS A 14 -34.19 -19.45 26.79
CA HIS A 14 -35.27 -18.89 25.96
C HIS A 14 -34.70 -18.19 24.72
N PHE A 15 -33.63 -17.39 24.89
CA PHE A 15 -32.91 -16.75 23.80
C PHE A 15 -32.38 -17.79 22.80
N PHE A 16 -31.64 -18.81 23.24
CA PHE A 16 -31.12 -19.83 22.32
C PHE A 16 -32.23 -20.67 21.66
N ARG A 17 -33.35 -20.91 22.36
CA ARG A 17 -34.49 -21.64 21.80
C ARG A 17 -35.22 -20.85 20.71
N GLN A 18 -35.36 -19.53 20.85
CA GLN A 18 -36.03 -18.69 19.86
C GLN A 18 -35.08 -18.26 18.72
N SER A 19 -33.80 -17.99 19.02
CA SER A 19 -32.80 -17.57 18.03
C SER A 19 -32.29 -18.71 17.15
N GLY A 20 -32.46 -19.98 17.54
CA GLY A 20 -32.02 -21.14 16.77
C GLY A 20 -32.67 -21.25 15.39
N VAL A 21 -33.96 -20.91 15.28
CA VAL A 21 -34.67 -20.86 13.99
C VAL A 21 -34.14 -19.72 13.11
N GLY A 22 -33.78 -18.57 13.71
CA GLY A 22 -33.20 -17.44 12.99
C GLY A 22 -31.82 -17.76 12.40
N LEU A 23 -30.94 -18.41 13.17
CA LEU A 23 -29.63 -18.86 12.69
C LEU A 23 -29.76 -19.91 11.58
N GLY A 24 -30.69 -20.86 11.72
CA GLY A 24 -30.99 -21.85 10.69
C GLY A 24 -31.53 -21.23 9.41
N ALA A 25 -32.43 -20.24 9.51
CA ALA A 25 -32.96 -19.51 8.37
C ALA A 25 -31.88 -18.69 7.64
N MET A 26 -30.94 -18.07 8.37
CA MET A 26 -29.79 -17.39 7.76
C MET A 26 -28.86 -18.37 7.03
N ALA A 27 -28.57 -19.53 7.63
CA ALA A 27 -27.75 -20.56 6.99
C ALA A 27 -28.42 -21.11 5.72
N LEU A 28 -29.73 -21.40 5.78
CA LEU A 28 -30.51 -21.85 4.64
C LEU A 28 -30.58 -20.78 3.55
N GLY A 29 -30.77 -19.51 3.92
CA GLY A 29 -30.72 -18.39 2.99
C GLY A 29 -29.37 -18.27 2.28
N GLY A 30 -28.25 -18.51 2.99
CA GLY A 30 -26.91 -18.55 2.40
C GLY A 30 -26.70 -19.74 1.44
N LEU A 31 -27.26 -20.91 1.75
CA LEU A 31 -27.19 -22.08 0.88
C LEU A 31 -28.06 -21.91 -0.38
N LEU A 32 -29.31 -21.46 -0.22
CA LEU A 32 -30.20 -21.17 -1.35
C LEU A 32 -29.67 -20.01 -2.21
N ALA A 33 -28.97 -19.04 -1.59
CA ALA A 33 -28.32 -17.98 -2.33
C ALA A 33 -27.15 -18.48 -3.18
N ARG A 34 -26.42 -19.52 -2.78
CA ARG A 34 -25.33 -20.11 -3.58
C ARG A 34 -25.82 -20.83 -4.84
N ASP A 35 -27.04 -21.37 -4.79
CA ASP A 35 -27.62 -22.14 -5.91
C ASP A 35 -28.38 -21.26 -6.92
N LEU A 36 -28.49 -19.94 -6.67
CA LEU A 36 -29.08 -19.00 -7.61
C LEU A 36 -28.12 -18.71 -8.78
N PRO A 37 -28.55 -18.85 -10.05
CA PRO A 37 -27.75 -18.45 -11.19
C PRO A 37 -27.38 -16.95 -11.09
N GLY A 38 -26.08 -16.64 -11.07
CA GLY A 38 -25.58 -15.26 -10.94
C GLY A 38 -25.27 -14.79 -9.52
N ALA A 39 -25.50 -15.63 -8.50
CA ALA A 39 -25.14 -15.34 -7.12
C ALA A 39 -23.68 -15.72 -6.81
N THR A 40 -22.75 -15.23 -7.60
CA THR A 40 -21.37 -15.13 -7.16
C THR A 40 -21.29 -13.91 -6.25
N LEU A 41 -21.52 -14.09 -4.94
CA LEU A 41 -20.96 -13.14 -3.99
C LEU A 41 -19.44 -13.10 -4.27
N PRO A 42 -18.85 -11.92 -4.54
CA PRO A 42 -17.42 -11.84 -4.75
C PRO A 42 -16.76 -12.43 -3.52
N ASP A 43 -16.09 -13.58 -3.69
CA ASP A 43 -15.30 -14.16 -2.61
C ASP A 43 -14.28 -13.08 -2.21
N PRO A 44 -14.32 -12.57 -0.96
CA PRO A 44 -13.45 -11.47 -0.55
C PRO A 44 -11.98 -11.85 -0.59
N VAL A 45 -11.66 -13.15 -0.72
CA VAL A 45 -10.31 -13.69 -0.81
C VAL A 45 -9.88 -13.92 -2.27
N LEU A 46 -10.82 -13.93 -3.24
CA LEU A 46 -10.46 -14.07 -4.64
C LEU A 46 -9.93 -12.75 -5.21
N PRO A 47 -8.88 -12.79 -6.04
CA PRO A 47 -8.40 -11.61 -6.76
C PRO A 47 -9.54 -10.97 -7.54
N ARG A 48 -9.73 -9.67 -7.36
CA ARG A 48 -10.70 -8.92 -8.16
C ARG A 48 -10.33 -9.01 -9.63
N GLN A 49 -11.34 -9.18 -10.48
CA GLN A 49 -11.14 -9.09 -11.93
C GLN A 49 -10.56 -7.70 -12.27
N PRO A 50 -9.46 -7.63 -13.02
CA PRO A 50 -8.88 -6.34 -13.41
C PRO A 50 -9.84 -5.59 -14.34
N HIS A 51 -9.75 -4.25 -14.37
CA HIS A 51 -10.56 -3.42 -15.27
C HIS A 51 -10.33 -3.72 -16.75
N PHE A 52 -9.18 -4.31 -17.10
CA PHE A 52 -8.81 -4.70 -18.46
C PHE A 52 -8.26 -6.12 -18.49
N ALA A 53 -8.48 -6.82 -19.60
CA ALA A 53 -7.88 -8.13 -19.81
C ALA A 53 -6.34 -8.02 -19.76
N PRO A 54 -5.65 -8.86 -18.96
CA PRO A 54 -4.21 -8.81 -18.83
C PRO A 54 -3.54 -9.18 -20.16
N LYS A 55 -2.63 -8.32 -20.63
CA LYS A 55 -1.84 -8.56 -21.84
C LYS A 55 -0.51 -9.28 -21.55
N ALA A 56 0.08 -9.03 -20.38
CA ALA A 56 1.33 -9.65 -19.97
C ALA A 56 1.11 -11.12 -19.59
N LYS A 57 1.94 -12.03 -20.15
CA LYS A 57 1.88 -13.48 -19.88
C LYS A 57 2.92 -13.94 -18.86
N HIS A 58 4.04 -13.23 -18.78
CA HIS A 58 5.16 -13.52 -17.88
C HIS A 58 5.66 -12.22 -17.27
N ILE A 59 6.01 -12.27 -15.98
CA ILE A 59 6.49 -11.12 -15.21
C ILE A 59 7.76 -11.54 -14.48
N ILE A 60 8.82 -10.75 -14.63
CA ILE A 60 10.00 -10.81 -13.77
C ILE A 60 9.83 -9.74 -12.70
N TYR A 61 9.72 -10.16 -11.45
CA TYR A 61 9.58 -9.26 -10.30
C TYR A 61 10.86 -9.29 -9.48
N LEU A 62 11.46 -8.12 -9.27
CA LEU A 62 12.67 -7.94 -8.47
C LEU A 62 12.33 -7.09 -7.25
N HIS A 63 12.42 -7.69 -6.06
CA HIS A 63 12.27 -7.00 -4.78
C HIS A 63 13.66 -6.76 -4.17
N MET A 64 14.15 -5.52 -4.25
CA MET A 64 15.55 -5.21 -3.95
C MET A 64 15.71 -4.53 -2.59
N ILE A 65 15.70 -5.34 -1.52
CA ILE A 65 15.97 -4.85 -0.16
C ILE A 65 17.45 -4.47 -0.07
N GLY A 66 17.74 -3.24 0.38
CA GLY A 66 19.11 -2.73 0.46
C GLY A 66 19.69 -2.30 -0.89
N ALA A 67 18.85 -2.07 -1.90
CA ALA A 67 19.25 -1.41 -3.14
C ALA A 67 19.81 0.00 -2.88
N PRO A 68 20.55 0.58 -3.84
CA PRO A 68 20.94 1.98 -3.76
C PRO A 68 19.72 2.90 -3.67
N SER A 69 19.90 4.06 -3.05
CA SER A 69 18.84 5.05 -2.84
C SER A 69 18.19 5.47 -4.16
N GLN A 70 16.85 5.45 -4.22
CA GLN A 70 16.12 5.95 -5.39
C GLN A 70 16.42 7.43 -5.68
N LEU A 71 16.76 8.21 -4.64
CA LEU A 71 17.12 9.63 -4.76
C LEU A 71 18.44 9.81 -5.51
N ASP A 72 19.31 8.80 -5.50
CA ASP A 72 20.58 8.78 -6.22
C ASP A 72 20.48 8.15 -7.61
N LEU A 73 19.34 7.54 -7.94
CA LEU A 73 19.16 6.73 -9.14
C LEU A 73 18.21 7.37 -10.16
N PHE A 74 16.94 7.60 -9.80
CA PHE A 74 15.88 7.97 -10.77
C PHE A 74 14.76 8.85 -10.18
N ASP A 75 14.93 9.35 -8.95
CA ASP A 75 14.00 10.27 -8.30
C ASP A 75 14.71 11.56 -7.90
N HIS A 76 15.18 12.32 -8.90
CA HIS A 76 15.89 13.59 -8.72
C HIS A 76 15.05 14.57 -7.88
N LYS A 77 15.65 15.12 -6.82
CA LYS A 77 15.03 16.12 -5.93
C LYS A 77 15.84 17.43 -5.92
N PRO A 78 15.71 18.29 -6.94
CA PRO A 78 16.50 19.52 -7.05
C PRO A 78 16.49 20.41 -5.81
N GLU A 79 15.35 20.49 -5.10
CA GLU A 79 15.23 21.27 -3.87
C GLU A 79 16.01 20.65 -2.70
N LEU A 80 16.07 19.31 -2.61
CA LEU A 80 16.88 18.62 -1.61
C LEU A 80 18.37 18.83 -1.89
N ASN A 81 18.78 18.78 -3.16
CA ASN A 81 20.17 19.09 -3.55
C ASN A 81 20.58 20.51 -3.17
N LYS A 82 19.70 21.50 -3.32
CA LYS A 82 19.99 22.89 -2.92
C LYS A 82 20.19 23.05 -1.41
N ARG A 83 19.49 22.24 -0.61
CA ARG A 83 19.53 22.27 0.85
C ARG A 83 20.45 21.22 1.45
N ASP A 84 21.34 20.65 0.63
CA ASP A 84 22.26 19.63 1.07
C ASP A 84 23.11 20.14 2.24
N GLY A 85 23.24 19.32 3.28
CA GLY A 85 23.97 19.66 4.50
C GLY A 85 23.25 20.63 5.44
N GLU A 86 22.10 21.22 5.07
CA GLU A 86 21.28 22.01 6.00
C GLU A 86 20.67 21.13 7.10
N ILE A 87 20.39 21.71 8.26
CA ILE A 87 19.68 21.00 9.33
C ILE A 87 18.27 20.66 8.84
N CYS A 88 17.86 19.42 9.04
CA CYS A 88 16.54 18.94 8.67
C CYS A 88 15.46 19.71 9.45
N PRO A 89 14.46 20.31 8.77
CA PRO A 89 13.38 21.03 9.43
C PRO A 89 12.69 20.19 10.51
N PRO A 90 12.47 20.72 11.73
CA PRO A 90 11.86 19.98 12.82
C PRO A 90 10.49 19.36 12.48
N GLU A 91 9.74 19.99 11.58
CA GLU A 91 8.43 19.52 11.14
C GLU A 91 8.51 18.18 10.40
N LEU A 92 9.62 17.91 9.69
CA LEU A 92 9.84 16.64 9.00
C LEU A 92 10.21 15.51 9.96
N LEU A 93 10.65 15.85 11.17
CA LEU A 93 11.08 14.94 12.22
C LEU A 93 9.99 14.73 13.29
N ALA A 94 9.05 15.66 13.41
CA ALA A 94 8.00 15.63 14.40
C ALA A 94 7.21 14.32 14.36
N GLY A 95 7.06 13.67 15.52
CA GLY A 95 6.31 12.41 15.67
C GLY A 95 7.01 11.16 15.11
N LYS A 96 8.25 11.25 14.63
CA LYS A 96 9.01 10.13 14.07
C LYS A 96 10.07 9.62 15.06
N ARG A 97 10.22 8.29 15.14
CA ARG A 97 11.23 7.64 15.98
C ARG A 97 12.27 6.89 15.14
N PHE A 98 13.41 7.52 14.92
CA PHE A 98 14.51 6.91 14.19
C PHE A 98 15.25 5.89 15.06
N ALA A 99 15.51 4.69 14.51
CA ALA A 99 16.08 3.58 15.27
C ALA A 99 17.57 3.74 15.58
N PHE A 100 18.33 4.39 14.69
CA PHE A 100 19.80 4.43 14.72
C PHE A 100 20.38 5.84 14.59
N ILE A 101 19.53 6.87 14.51
CA ILE A 101 19.94 8.24 14.21
C ILE A 101 19.63 9.12 15.42
N GLY A 102 20.66 9.72 15.99
CA GLY A 102 20.58 10.71 17.07
C GLY A 102 21.42 11.93 16.73
N GLY A 103 21.11 13.07 17.34
CA GLY A 103 21.78 14.36 17.07
C GLY A 103 21.11 15.17 15.97
N GLU A 104 21.83 16.20 15.50
CA GLU A 104 21.36 17.09 14.42
C GLU A 104 21.35 16.34 13.08
N MET A 105 20.17 15.94 12.63
CA MET A 105 19.97 15.37 11.30
C MET A 105 20.10 16.45 10.24
N ARG A 106 20.92 16.19 9.22
CA ARG A 106 21.08 17.07 8.06
C ARG A 106 20.43 16.46 6.84
N LEU A 107 19.94 17.32 5.96
CA LEU A 107 19.42 16.93 4.65
C LEU A 107 20.56 16.39 3.80
N GLY A 108 20.34 15.25 3.16
CA GLY A 108 21.30 14.62 2.25
C GLY A 108 20.78 14.68 0.82
N GLY A 109 21.31 15.61 0.03
CA GLY A 109 21.13 15.67 -1.41
C GLY A 109 21.94 14.58 -2.12
N SER A 110 21.52 14.23 -3.33
CA SER A 110 22.31 13.33 -4.15
C SER A 110 23.58 14.04 -4.67
N PRO A 111 24.78 13.44 -4.57
CA PRO A 111 26.00 14.02 -5.12
C PRO A 111 26.15 13.80 -6.63
N PHE A 112 25.25 13.00 -7.23
CA PHE A 112 25.37 12.57 -8.63
C PHE A 112 24.67 13.52 -9.60
N SER A 113 25.13 13.49 -10.85
CA SER A 113 24.51 14.25 -11.93
C SER A 113 23.31 13.53 -12.52
N PHE A 114 22.28 14.29 -12.90
CA PHE A 114 21.06 13.77 -13.52
C PHE A 114 20.86 14.32 -14.92
N ALA A 115 20.44 13.45 -15.84
CA ALA A 115 20.06 13.81 -17.19
C ALA A 115 18.58 13.54 -17.43
N ARG A 116 17.90 14.49 -18.08
CA ARG A 116 16.49 14.37 -18.44
C ARG A 116 16.32 13.76 -19.83
N HIS A 117 15.47 12.75 -19.94
CA HIS A 117 15.12 12.08 -21.19
C HIS A 117 13.90 12.74 -21.83
N VAL A 118 13.95 12.98 -23.15
CA VAL A 118 13.10 13.96 -23.83
C VAL A 118 11.64 13.53 -23.88
N GLN A 119 11.33 12.26 -24.13
CA GLN A 119 9.93 11.83 -24.34
C GLN A 119 9.21 11.56 -23.02
N SER A 120 9.80 10.76 -22.15
CA SER A 120 9.25 10.45 -20.82
C SER A 120 9.34 11.61 -19.84
N GLY A 121 10.30 12.53 -20.05
CA GLY A 121 10.66 13.53 -19.06
C GLY A 121 11.33 12.94 -17.83
N ALA A 122 11.64 11.64 -17.82
CA ALA A 122 12.30 10.96 -16.71
C ALA A 122 13.72 11.49 -16.51
N GLU A 123 14.16 11.56 -15.26
CA GLU A 123 15.50 11.99 -14.89
C GLU A 123 16.25 10.81 -14.31
N PHE A 124 17.38 10.47 -14.93
CA PHE A 124 18.24 9.36 -14.52
C PHE A 124 19.61 9.87 -14.11
N SER A 125 20.14 9.27 -13.06
CA SER A 125 21.50 9.50 -12.57
C SER A 125 22.53 8.93 -13.55
N GLU A 126 23.71 9.54 -13.59
CA GLU A 126 24.88 9.02 -14.31
C GLU A 126 25.29 7.59 -13.89
N LEU A 127 24.83 7.12 -12.72
CA LEU A 127 25.03 5.76 -12.24
C LEU A 127 24.24 4.69 -13.01
N LEU A 128 23.25 5.10 -13.82
CA LEU A 128 22.38 4.19 -14.56
C LEU A 128 22.52 4.36 -16.09
N PRO A 129 23.75 4.34 -16.65
CA PRO A 129 23.97 4.70 -18.05
C PRO A 129 23.25 3.75 -19.02
N ASN A 130 23.15 2.46 -18.67
CA ASN A 130 22.48 1.46 -19.50
C ASN A 130 20.95 1.53 -19.37
N LEU A 131 20.43 1.73 -18.16
CA LEU A 131 18.98 1.80 -17.93
C LEU A 131 18.40 3.08 -18.55
N ALA A 132 19.15 4.17 -18.52
CA ALA A 132 18.81 5.43 -19.16
C ALA A 132 18.57 5.28 -20.67
N THR A 133 19.20 4.31 -21.35
CA THR A 133 19.00 4.08 -22.80
C THR A 133 17.57 3.65 -23.18
N VAL A 134 16.83 3.10 -22.21
CA VAL A 134 15.43 2.65 -22.39
C VAL A 134 14.46 3.47 -21.54
N ALA A 135 14.86 4.66 -21.06
CA ALA A 135 14.06 5.49 -20.15
C ALA A 135 12.62 5.76 -20.67
N ASP A 136 12.46 5.90 -21.98
CA ASP A 136 11.18 6.18 -22.61
C ASP A 136 10.24 4.96 -22.71
N ASP A 137 10.78 3.75 -22.52
CA ASP A 137 10.02 2.50 -22.42
C ASP A 137 9.70 2.11 -20.96
N LEU A 138 10.18 2.89 -19.99
CA LEU A 138 9.99 2.62 -18.57
C LEU A 138 8.78 3.37 -18.02
N CYS A 139 8.01 2.69 -17.16
CA CYS A 139 6.99 3.32 -16.33
C CYS A 139 7.52 3.48 -14.91
N ILE A 140 7.71 4.72 -14.45
CA ILE A 140 8.15 5.03 -13.09
C ILE A 140 6.95 5.45 -12.24
N ILE A 141 6.67 4.68 -11.19
CA ILE A 141 5.56 4.96 -10.26
C ILE A 141 6.12 5.70 -9.04
N ARG A 142 5.79 7.00 -8.91
CA ARG A 142 6.20 7.87 -7.78
C ARG A 142 5.08 8.16 -6.78
N THR A 143 3.91 7.55 -6.96
CA THR A 143 2.72 7.81 -6.15
C THR A 143 2.66 6.98 -4.86
N LEU A 144 3.53 5.97 -4.72
CA LEU A 144 3.61 5.13 -3.53
C LEU A 144 4.17 5.94 -2.37
N ASN A 145 3.43 5.98 -1.26
CA ASN A 145 3.82 6.64 -0.03
C ASN A 145 3.35 5.82 1.18
N THR A 146 4.01 6.01 2.30
CA THR A 146 3.64 5.42 3.59
C THR A 146 4.04 6.36 4.72
N ASN A 147 3.38 6.22 5.86
CA ASN A 147 3.75 6.91 7.09
C ASN A 147 4.92 6.21 7.80
N GLU A 148 5.30 5.02 7.35
CA GLU A 148 6.43 4.32 7.93
C GLU A 148 7.78 4.87 7.47
N ILE A 149 8.64 5.09 8.47
CA ILE A 149 9.93 5.77 8.29
C ILE A 149 11.09 4.81 8.14
N ASN A 150 10.90 3.54 8.50
CA ASN A 150 11.91 2.51 8.44
C ASN A 150 11.60 1.54 7.30
N HIS A 151 12.64 1.12 6.58
CA HIS A 151 12.49 0.22 5.43
C HIS A 151 11.79 -1.10 5.77
N ALA A 152 12.15 -1.74 6.89
CA ALA A 152 11.59 -3.04 7.28
C ALA A 152 10.06 -3.02 7.51
N PRO A 153 9.48 -2.14 8.35
CA PRO A 153 8.02 -2.06 8.50
C PRO A 153 7.33 -1.52 7.24
N ALA A 154 7.92 -0.55 6.53
CA ALA A 154 7.35 -0.03 5.28
C ALA A 154 7.16 -1.14 4.23
N GLN A 155 8.08 -2.10 4.17
CA GLN A 155 8.02 -3.23 3.25
C GLN A 155 6.81 -4.14 3.50
N MET A 156 6.33 -4.24 4.74
CA MET A 156 5.16 -5.08 5.07
C MET A 156 3.85 -4.56 4.47
N PHE A 157 3.81 -3.31 3.99
CA PHE A 157 2.65 -2.75 3.30
C PHE A 157 2.52 -3.19 1.83
N LEU A 158 3.54 -3.87 1.28
CA LEU A 158 3.52 -4.38 -0.10
C LEU A 158 2.89 -5.77 -0.21
N HIS A 159 2.36 -6.33 0.89
CA HIS A 159 1.75 -7.66 0.97
C HIS A 159 0.22 -7.63 1.01
#